data_AF-A0A8S3E7R3-F1
#
_entry.id   AF-A0A8S3E7R3-F1
#
_cell.length_a   1.000
_cell.length_b   1.000
_cell.length_c   1.000
_cell.angle_alpha   90.00
_cell.angle_beta   90.00
_cell.angle_gamma   90.00
#
_symmetry.space_group_name_H-M   'P 1'
#
loop_
_entity.id
_entity.type
_entity.pdbx_description
1 polymer ?
#
loop_
_entity_poly.entity_id
_entity_poly.type
_entity_poly.pdbx_seq_one_letter_code
_entity_poly.pdbx_strand_id
1 'polypeptide(L)'
;MRLAPVPLLYHRDPLNAMNETINSSKTTHASQLCLDSCRVYTGLIIGALQGATKEKLLNSDQLYVPAGLSHDYWTTKTASPLELPVLAVMTGSYKHHNPPEIKASGFVIETMEAALWAFYHTNSFEEGALKAVNLGNDADTVGAVYGMLAGAYYGINAIPIEWREKCSFQGLVQTIADEILTQPQQLAETGEKKVAPSNQTSLLYRSVLKVYNELAAFYSGTIKRRVLPCPKQYKSSQQFDEDIMQFHSIYDNILNSIKQLEEWEDTSTTNDEKQLILSRSDSILKQFLSLIEEDQHSLTIKWSRNSNHSQVHKHFATSTCS
;
A
#
# COMPACT_ATOMS: atom_id res chain seq x y z
N MET A 1 -3.08 -6.24 -8.62
CA MET A 1 -2.47 -5.90 -7.30
C MET A 1 -2.24 -4.41 -7.01
N ARG A 2 -2.09 -3.49 -7.99
CA ARG A 2 -1.76 -2.06 -7.72
C ARG A 2 -2.92 -1.07 -7.94
N LEU A 3 -4.15 -1.54 -7.78
CA LEU A 3 -5.34 -0.85 -8.26
C LEU A 3 -5.79 0.31 -7.36
N ALA A 4 -5.73 0.13 -6.04
CA ALA A 4 -6.40 0.97 -5.04
C ALA A 4 -6.29 2.49 -5.21
N PRO A 5 -5.13 3.08 -5.61
CA PRO A 5 -5.04 4.53 -5.76
C PRO A 5 -6.10 5.14 -6.69
N VAL A 6 -6.48 4.43 -7.76
CA VAL A 6 -7.45 4.95 -8.75
C VAL A 6 -8.88 5.05 -8.18
N PRO A 7 -9.50 3.97 -7.64
CA PRO A 7 -10.83 4.09 -7.04
C PRO A 7 -10.86 5.01 -5.82
N LEU A 8 -9.76 5.14 -5.05
CA LEU A 8 -9.70 6.12 -3.97
C LEU A 8 -9.77 7.56 -4.51
N LEU A 9 -8.97 7.87 -5.54
CA LEU A 9 -8.93 9.20 -6.14
C LEU A 9 -10.22 9.58 -6.88
N TYR A 10 -10.98 8.61 -7.40
CA TYR A 10 -12.17 8.87 -8.22
C TYR A 10 -13.46 8.27 -7.65
N HIS A 11 -13.53 7.95 -6.35
CA HIS A 11 -14.73 7.34 -5.74
C HIS A 11 -16.03 8.17 -5.91
N ARG A 12 -15.94 9.48 -6.15
CA ARG A 12 -17.09 10.37 -6.43
C ARG A 12 -17.38 10.56 -7.92
N ASP A 13 -16.50 10.10 -8.80
CA ASP A 13 -16.69 10.06 -10.26
C ASP A 13 -16.38 8.64 -10.78
N PRO A 14 -17.29 7.68 -10.59
CA PRO A 14 -17.03 6.29 -10.96
C PRO A 14 -16.78 6.10 -12.46
N LEU A 15 -17.33 6.95 -13.33
CA LEU A 15 -17.09 6.85 -14.76
C LEU A 15 -15.61 7.15 -15.07
N ASN A 16 -15.08 8.22 -14.49
CA ASN A 16 -13.66 8.53 -14.63
C ASN A 16 -12.79 7.48 -13.95
N ALA A 17 -13.22 6.93 -12.80
CA ALA A 17 -12.51 5.83 -12.14
C ALA A 17 -12.34 4.60 -13.05
N MET A 18 -13.39 4.22 -13.80
CA MET A 18 -13.33 3.12 -14.75
C MET A 18 -12.35 3.41 -15.91
N ASN A 19 -12.36 4.63 -16.44
CA ASN A 19 -11.46 5.03 -17.52
C ASN A 19 -9.99 5.07 -17.06
N GLU A 20 -9.71 5.69 -15.92
CA GLU A 20 -8.35 5.81 -15.40
C GLU A 20 -7.79 4.47 -14.90
N THR A 21 -8.66 3.56 -14.46
CA THR A 21 -8.28 2.19 -14.12
C THR A 21 -7.71 1.47 -15.36
N ILE A 22 -8.39 1.61 -16.50
CA ILE A 22 -7.94 1.04 -17.78
C ILE A 22 -6.60 1.66 -18.19
N ASN A 23 -6.48 2.99 -18.14
CA ASN A 23 -5.24 3.69 -18.49
C ASN A 23 -4.07 3.24 -17.62
N SER A 24 -4.28 3.16 -16.30
CA SER A 24 -3.29 2.70 -15.33
C SER A 24 -2.83 1.25 -15.60
N SER A 25 -3.76 0.34 -15.91
CA SER A 25 -3.41 -1.04 -16.26
C SER A 25 -2.59 -1.11 -17.56
N LYS A 26 -3.03 -0.41 -18.62
CA LYS A 26 -2.43 -0.44 -19.97
C LYS A 26 -0.95 -0.07 -20.01
N THR A 27 -0.45 0.68 -19.02
CA THR A 27 0.99 1.00 -18.91
C THR A 27 1.88 -0.24 -18.86
N THR A 28 1.36 -1.39 -18.40
CA THR A 28 2.13 -2.65 -18.33
C THR A 28 1.32 -3.90 -18.69
N HIS A 29 -0.01 -3.88 -18.54
CA HIS A 29 -0.90 -5.02 -18.76
C HIS A 29 -2.14 -4.55 -19.53
N ALA A 30 -2.12 -4.76 -20.85
CA ALA A 30 -3.17 -4.31 -21.76
C ALA A 30 -4.14 -5.43 -22.22
N SER A 31 -4.03 -6.65 -21.67
CA SER A 31 -4.95 -7.74 -22.01
C SER A 31 -6.35 -7.45 -21.46
N GLN A 32 -7.37 -7.84 -22.23
CA GLN A 32 -8.77 -7.55 -21.88
C GLN A 32 -9.16 -8.13 -20.51
N LEU A 33 -8.68 -9.33 -20.18
CA LEU A 33 -8.88 -9.93 -18.85
C LEU A 33 -8.34 -9.07 -17.71
N CYS A 34 -7.16 -8.45 -17.88
CA CYS A 34 -6.62 -7.54 -16.87
C CYS A 34 -7.45 -6.25 -16.77
N LEU A 35 -7.84 -5.68 -17.90
CA LEU A 35 -8.63 -4.45 -17.94
C LEU A 35 -9.99 -4.65 -17.26
N ASP A 36 -10.70 -5.71 -17.63
CA ASP A 36 -12.03 -6.02 -17.10
C ASP A 36 -11.98 -6.41 -15.62
N SER A 37 -11.01 -7.23 -15.22
CA SER A 37 -10.81 -7.54 -13.79
C SER A 37 -10.57 -6.28 -12.98
N CYS A 38 -9.73 -5.36 -13.47
CA CYS A 38 -9.48 -4.10 -12.77
C CYS A 38 -10.73 -3.21 -12.70
N ARG A 39 -11.52 -3.11 -13.78
CA ARG A 39 -12.76 -2.31 -13.79
C ARG A 39 -13.79 -2.84 -12.80
N VAL A 40 -14.02 -4.15 -12.80
CA VAL A 40 -14.91 -4.81 -11.85
C VAL A 40 -14.45 -4.55 -10.43
N TYR A 41 -13.17 -4.76 -10.13
CA TYR A 41 -12.62 -4.56 -8.80
C TYR A 41 -12.64 -3.08 -8.36
N THR A 42 -12.47 -2.13 -9.29
CA THR A 42 -12.70 -0.70 -9.06
C THR A 42 -14.13 -0.43 -8.65
N GLY A 43 -15.10 -1.03 -9.35
CA GLY A 43 -16.51 -0.93 -8.98
C GLY A 43 -16.81 -1.46 -7.58
N LEU A 44 -16.23 -2.60 -7.20
CA LEU A 44 -16.38 -3.17 -5.86
C LEU A 44 -15.76 -2.28 -4.77
N ILE A 45 -14.55 -1.74 -5.00
CA ILE A 45 -13.89 -0.84 -4.04
C ILE A 45 -14.70 0.44 -3.87
N ILE A 46 -15.16 1.07 -4.96
CA ILE A 46 -16.01 2.27 -4.89
C ILE A 46 -17.30 1.97 -4.14
N GLY A 47 -17.94 0.83 -4.42
CA GLY A 47 -19.16 0.43 -3.71
C GLY A 47 -18.95 0.24 -2.21
N ALA A 48 -17.81 -0.36 -1.82
CA ALA A 48 -17.42 -0.47 -0.42
C ALA A 48 -17.23 0.90 0.25
N LEU A 49 -16.53 1.83 -0.42
CA LEU A 49 -16.36 3.22 0.05
C LEU A 49 -17.69 3.98 0.15
N GLN A 50 -18.65 3.65 -0.71
CA GLN A 50 -20.02 4.19 -0.69
C GLN A 50 -20.92 3.52 0.36
N GLY A 51 -20.42 2.56 1.13
CA GLY A 51 -21.16 1.87 2.19
C GLY A 51 -22.12 0.78 1.69
N ALA A 52 -21.90 0.23 0.50
CA ALA A 52 -22.69 -0.92 0.04
C ALA A 52 -22.44 -2.16 0.91
N THR A 53 -23.50 -2.93 1.19
CA THR A 53 -23.37 -4.19 1.94
C THR A 53 -22.61 -5.24 1.12
N LYS A 54 -21.94 -6.18 1.81
CA LYS A 54 -21.27 -7.30 1.15
C LYS A 54 -22.22 -8.11 0.26
N GLU A 55 -23.48 -8.29 0.66
CA GLU A 55 -24.51 -8.95 -0.13
C GLU A 55 -24.78 -8.23 -1.46
N LYS A 56 -24.86 -6.89 -1.43
CA LYS A 56 -25.07 -6.08 -2.64
C LYS A 56 -23.84 -6.10 -3.55
N LEU A 57 -22.64 -6.03 -2.97
CA LEU A 57 -21.37 -6.07 -3.72
C LEU A 57 -21.16 -7.42 -4.43
N LEU A 58 -21.58 -8.51 -3.78
CA LEU A 58 -21.33 -9.88 -4.22
C LEU A 58 -22.61 -10.56 -4.75
N ASN A 59 -23.58 -9.80 -5.26
CA ASN A 59 -24.78 -10.39 -5.86
C ASN A 59 -24.41 -11.14 -7.17
N SER A 60 -24.82 -12.41 -7.28
CA SER A 60 -24.52 -13.27 -8.44
C SER A 60 -25.46 -13.06 -9.62
N ASP A 61 -26.71 -12.66 -9.35
CA ASP A 61 -27.75 -12.48 -10.35
C ASP A 61 -27.58 -11.14 -11.09
N GLN A 62 -27.04 -10.13 -10.40
CA GLN A 62 -26.77 -8.82 -10.94
C GLN A 62 -25.42 -8.29 -10.46
N LEU A 63 -24.50 -8.06 -11.40
CA LEU A 63 -23.22 -7.42 -11.12
C LEU A 63 -23.43 -6.05 -10.49
N TYR A 64 -22.67 -5.77 -9.44
CA TYR A 64 -22.70 -4.48 -8.77
C TYR A 64 -22.34 -3.34 -9.73
N VAL A 65 -23.15 -2.29 -9.73
CA VAL A 65 -22.90 -1.04 -10.45
C VAL A 65 -22.77 0.08 -9.40
N PRO A 66 -21.61 0.75 -9.30
CA PRO A 66 -21.42 1.90 -8.41
C PRO A 66 -22.48 2.99 -8.60
N ALA A 67 -22.88 3.64 -7.51
CA ALA A 67 -23.76 4.80 -7.59
C ALA A 67 -23.05 5.91 -8.38
N GLY A 68 -23.71 6.44 -9.41
CA GLY A 68 -23.15 7.42 -10.36
C GLY A 68 -22.93 6.85 -11.78
N LEU A 69 -23.05 5.55 -11.98
CA LEU A 69 -23.11 4.92 -13.31
C LEU A 69 -24.54 4.55 -13.70
N SER A 70 -24.77 4.37 -15.00
CA SER A 70 -26.04 3.83 -15.50
C SER A 70 -26.18 2.35 -15.14
N HIS A 71 -27.40 1.91 -14.81
CA HIS A 71 -27.67 0.52 -14.40
C HIS A 71 -27.28 -0.52 -15.45
N ASP A 72 -27.26 -0.12 -16.72
CA ASP A 72 -26.87 -0.93 -17.86
C ASP A 72 -25.37 -0.90 -18.17
N TYR A 73 -24.53 -0.23 -17.34
CA TYR A 73 -23.11 0.03 -17.60
C TYR A 73 -22.39 -1.17 -18.19
N TRP A 74 -22.42 -2.34 -17.55
CA TRP A 74 -21.74 -3.57 -17.99
C TRP A 74 -22.22 -4.14 -19.33
N THR A 75 -23.39 -3.70 -19.81
CA THR A 75 -24.02 -4.16 -21.07
C THR A 75 -24.02 -3.08 -22.17
N THR A 76 -23.62 -1.85 -21.83
CA THR A 76 -23.53 -0.76 -22.81
C THR A 76 -22.39 -1.00 -23.80
N LYS A 77 -22.59 -0.57 -25.06
CA LYS A 77 -21.51 -0.61 -26.07
C LYS A 77 -20.30 0.24 -25.68
N THR A 78 -20.50 1.29 -24.88
CA THR A 78 -19.44 2.21 -24.44
C THR A 78 -18.55 1.60 -23.36
N ALA A 79 -19.08 0.68 -22.55
CA ALA A 79 -18.31 0.00 -21.53
C ALA A 79 -17.52 -1.21 -22.07
N SER A 80 -17.81 -1.72 -23.27
CA SER A 80 -17.39 -3.05 -23.75
C SER A 80 -17.86 -4.19 -22.82
N PRO A 81 -18.52 -5.23 -23.34
CA PRO A 81 -18.91 -6.40 -22.55
C PRO A 81 -17.71 -7.04 -21.86
N LEU A 82 -17.92 -7.54 -20.63
CA LEU A 82 -16.88 -8.24 -19.89
C LEU A 82 -16.54 -9.59 -20.53
N GLU A 83 -15.27 -9.95 -20.52
CA GLU A 83 -14.81 -11.27 -20.93
C GLU A 83 -15.43 -12.40 -20.09
N LEU A 84 -15.72 -13.55 -20.73
CA LEU A 84 -16.41 -14.69 -20.10
C LEU A 84 -15.75 -15.17 -18.79
N PRO A 85 -14.40 -15.28 -18.68
CA PRO A 85 -13.78 -15.67 -17.41
C PRO A 85 -14.02 -14.66 -16.27
N VAL A 86 -14.11 -13.37 -16.58
CA VAL A 86 -14.44 -12.33 -15.58
C VAL A 86 -15.89 -12.47 -15.14
N LEU A 87 -16.79 -12.68 -16.10
CA LEU A 87 -18.21 -12.93 -15.83
C LEU A 87 -18.40 -14.18 -14.95
N ALA A 88 -17.72 -15.28 -15.25
CA ALA A 88 -17.83 -16.52 -14.47
C ALA A 88 -17.46 -16.33 -12.99
N VAL A 89 -16.42 -15.53 -12.72
CA VAL A 89 -16.08 -15.15 -11.34
C VAL A 89 -17.21 -14.30 -10.75
N MET A 90 -17.63 -13.25 -11.44
CA MET A 90 -18.61 -12.31 -10.90
C MET A 90 -20.02 -12.89 -10.73
N THR A 91 -20.38 -13.94 -11.47
CA THR A 91 -21.63 -14.68 -11.27
C THR A 91 -21.53 -15.73 -10.16
N GLY A 92 -20.38 -15.88 -9.51
CA GLY A 92 -20.27 -16.53 -8.20
C GLY A 92 -19.43 -17.79 -8.15
N SER A 93 -18.50 -18.02 -9.07
CA SER A 93 -17.59 -19.18 -8.96
C SER A 93 -16.88 -19.21 -7.59
N TYR A 94 -16.46 -18.04 -7.09
CA TYR A 94 -15.85 -17.86 -5.76
C TYR A 94 -16.77 -18.21 -4.57
N LYS A 95 -18.07 -18.42 -4.77
CA LYS A 95 -19.02 -18.84 -3.72
C LYS A 95 -19.15 -20.35 -3.61
N HIS A 96 -18.82 -21.07 -4.68
CA HIS A 96 -19.09 -22.49 -4.81
C HIS A 96 -17.81 -23.33 -4.87
N HIS A 97 -16.75 -22.79 -5.46
CA HIS A 97 -15.44 -23.43 -5.47
C HIS A 97 -14.80 -23.41 -4.09
N ASN A 98 -14.04 -24.46 -3.80
CA ASN A 98 -13.17 -24.55 -2.61
C ASN A 98 -11.78 -25.04 -3.03
N PRO A 99 -10.72 -24.79 -2.24
CA PRO A 99 -9.42 -25.41 -2.49
C PRO A 99 -9.56 -26.94 -2.67
N PRO A 100 -8.94 -27.55 -3.71
CA PRO A 100 -7.89 -26.99 -4.58
C PRO A 100 -8.38 -26.30 -5.87
N GLU A 101 -9.70 -26.12 -6.08
CA GLU A 101 -10.24 -25.43 -7.26
C GLU A 101 -9.90 -23.94 -7.24
N ILE A 102 -9.96 -23.33 -6.05
CA ILE A 102 -9.46 -21.98 -5.80
C ILE A 102 -7.93 -21.98 -5.86
N LYS A 103 -7.38 -21.21 -6.79
CA LYS A 103 -5.93 -21.12 -7.03
C LYS A 103 -5.42 -19.71 -6.80
N ALA A 104 -4.31 -19.60 -6.08
CA ALA A 104 -3.56 -18.36 -5.93
C ALA A 104 -2.38 -18.35 -6.91
N SER A 105 -2.63 -18.10 -8.20
CA SER A 105 -1.57 -18.01 -9.22
C SER A 105 -1.44 -16.59 -9.78
N GLY A 106 -0.37 -16.34 -10.54
CA GLY A 106 -0.17 -15.07 -11.25
C GLY A 106 -1.16 -14.82 -12.40
N PHE A 107 -2.13 -15.70 -12.63
CA PHE A 107 -3.22 -15.47 -13.57
C PHE A 107 -4.31 -14.60 -12.94
N VAL A 108 -4.64 -13.47 -13.58
CA VAL A 108 -5.53 -12.43 -13.03
C VAL A 108 -6.91 -12.95 -12.61
N ILE A 109 -7.48 -13.92 -13.34
CA ILE A 109 -8.80 -14.48 -13.04
C ILE A 109 -8.76 -15.32 -11.77
N GLU A 110 -7.76 -16.20 -11.64
CA GLU A 110 -7.56 -17.03 -10.45
C GLU A 110 -7.26 -16.17 -9.21
N THR A 111 -6.41 -15.14 -9.35
CA THR A 111 -6.15 -14.16 -8.28
C THR A 111 -7.44 -13.45 -7.83
N MET A 112 -8.25 -12.97 -8.79
CA MET A 112 -9.50 -12.26 -8.49
C MET A 112 -10.49 -13.18 -7.80
N GLU A 113 -10.65 -14.41 -8.30
CA GLU A 113 -11.50 -15.43 -7.71
C GLU A 113 -11.07 -15.78 -6.28
N ALA A 114 -9.77 -16.00 -6.05
CA ALA A 114 -9.23 -16.31 -4.73
C ALA A 114 -9.45 -15.18 -3.70
N ALA A 115 -9.26 -13.93 -4.12
CA ALA A 115 -9.49 -12.76 -3.26
C ALA A 115 -10.98 -12.60 -2.91
N LEU A 116 -11.88 -12.76 -3.89
CA LEU A 116 -13.33 -12.71 -3.66
C LEU A 116 -13.81 -13.91 -2.83
N TRP A 117 -13.23 -15.10 -3.01
CA TRP A 117 -13.54 -16.28 -2.22
C TRP A 117 -13.20 -16.05 -0.75
N ALA A 118 -12.01 -15.50 -0.47
CA ALA A 118 -11.62 -15.15 0.90
C ALA A 118 -12.54 -14.08 1.49
N PHE A 119 -12.89 -13.04 0.72
CA PHE A 119 -13.79 -11.97 1.16
C PHE A 119 -15.23 -12.44 1.39
N TYR A 120 -15.76 -13.33 0.56
CA TYR A 120 -17.11 -13.89 0.68
C TYR A 120 -17.24 -14.79 1.92
N HIS A 121 -16.26 -15.68 2.15
CA HIS A 121 -16.33 -16.71 3.18
C HIS A 121 -15.79 -16.30 4.55
N THR A 122 -15.65 -15.00 4.83
CA THR A 122 -15.14 -14.48 6.10
C THR A 122 -15.89 -13.22 6.51
N ASN A 123 -15.86 -12.87 7.80
CA ASN A 123 -16.61 -11.72 8.34
C ASN A 123 -15.73 -10.63 8.96
N SER A 124 -14.41 -10.79 8.92
CA SER A 124 -13.45 -9.80 9.39
C SER A 124 -12.30 -9.61 8.39
N PHE A 125 -11.61 -8.48 8.49
CA PHE A 125 -10.41 -8.23 7.68
C PHE A 125 -9.35 -9.31 7.93
N GLU A 126 -9.08 -9.61 9.20
CA GLU A 126 -8.07 -10.57 9.64
C GLU A 126 -8.33 -11.98 9.13
N GLU A 127 -9.54 -12.51 9.34
CA GLU A 127 -9.90 -13.86 8.93
C GLU A 127 -9.73 -14.03 7.42
N GLY A 128 -10.23 -13.09 6.62
CA GLY A 128 -10.09 -13.15 5.17
C GLY A 128 -8.65 -12.94 4.68
N ALA A 129 -7.85 -12.11 5.36
CA ALA A 129 -6.44 -11.92 5.01
C ALA A 129 -5.66 -13.22 5.21
N LEU A 130 -5.84 -13.87 6.37
CA LEU A 130 -5.23 -15.16 6.65
C LEU A 130 -5.70 -16.22 5.68
N LYS A 131 -6.99 -16.23 5.33
CA LYS A 131 -7.55 -17.19 4.37
C LYS A 131 -6.96 -17.01 2.96
N ALA A 132 -6.79 -15.76 2.52
CA ALA A 132 -6.19 -15.40 1.24
C ALA A 132 -4.72 -15.83 1.14
N VAL A 133 -3.89 -15.48 2.13
CA VAL A 133 -2.45 -15.75 2.07
C VAL A 133 -2.11 -17.24 2.30
N ASN A 134 -2.92 -17.97 3.07
CA ASN A 134 -2.72 -19.41 3.30
C ASN A 134 -3.11 -20.29 2.11
N LEU A 135 -3.63 -19.73 1.01
CA LEU A 135 -3.72 -20.45 -0.27
C LEU A 135 -2.34 -20.75 -0.86
N GLY A 136 -1.30 -20.05 -0.42
CA GLY A 136 0.08 -20.23 -0.88
C GLY A 136 0.31 -19.73 -2.31
N ASN A 137 1.39 -20.20 -2.93
CA ASN A 137 1.81 -19.82 -4.29
C ASN A 137 1.96 -18.28 -4.43
N ASP A 138 1.09 -17.60 -5.17
CA ASP A 138 1.12 -16.14 -5.36
C ASP A 138 0.37 -15.40 -4.21
N ALA A 139 0.76 -15.73 -2.97
CA ALA A 139 0.07 -15.32 -1.76
C ALA A 139 0.14 -13.80 -1.51
N ASP A 140 1.23 -13.15 -1.90
CA ASP A 140 1.40 -11.70 -1.79
C ASP A 140 0.44 -10.95 -2.72
N THR A 141 0.27 -11.42 -3.96
CA THR A 141 -0.68 -10.84 -4.91
C THR A 141 -2.12 -11.03 -4.45
N VAL A 142 -2.51 -12.24 -4.05
CA VAL A 142 -3.89 -12.51 -3.57
C VAL A 142 -4.17 -11.74 -2.29
N GLY A 143 -3.23 -11.72 -1.34
CA GLY A 143 -3.34 -10.94 -0.10
C GLY A 143 -3.50 -9.44 -0.38
N ALA A 144 -2.74 -8.88 -1.32
CA ALA A 144 -2.86 -7.48 -1.72
C ALA A 144 -4.22 -7.18 -2.39
N VAL A 145 -4.69 -8.05 -3.29
CA VAL A 145 -5.98 -7.89 -3.98
C VAL A 145 -7.14 -7.99 -2.99
N TYR A 146 -7.12 -8.97 -2.10
CA TYR A 146 -8.06 -9.07 -0.98
C TYR A 146 -8.02 -7.80 -0.12
N GLY A 147 -6.82 -7.38 0.30
CA GLY A 147 -6.62 -6.26 1.22
C GLY A 147 -7.16 -4.93 0.70
N MET A 148 -7.08 -4.68 -0.61
CA MET A 148 -7.65 -3.46 -1.21
C MET A 148 -9.18 -3.38 -1.06
N LEU A 149 -9.90 -4.48 -1.31
CA LEU A 149 -11.36 -4.52 -1.19
C LEU A 149 -11.80 -4.61 0.27
N ALA A 150 -11.20 -5.53 1.03
CA ALA A 150 -11.53 -5.73 2.44
C ALA A 150 -11.18 -4.49 3.28
N GLY A 151 -10.08 -3.81 2.99
CA GLY A 151 -9.71 -2.56 3.66
C GLY A 151 -10.70 -1.43 3.38
N ALA A 152 -11.18 -1.31 2.13
CA ALA A 152 -12.22 -0.34 1.79
C ALA A 152 -13.57 -0.67 2.47
N TYR A 153 -13.89 -1.95 2.65
CA TYR A 153 -15.15 -2.40 3.24
C TYR A 153 -15.17 -2.34 4.78
N TYR A 154 -14.16 -2.90 5.44
CA TYR A 154 -14.12 -2.99 6.91
C TYR A 154 -13.50 -1.75 7.57
N GLY A 155 -12.71 -0.97 6.82
CA GLY A 155 -12.01 0.21 7.32
C GLY A 155 -10.72 -0.11 8.08
N ILE A 156 -9.91 0.93 8.29
CA ILE A 156 -8.55 0.81 8.88
C ILE A 156 -8.55 0.22 10.29
N ASN A 157 -9.59 0.50 11.09
CA ASN A 157 -9.70 0.03 12.48
C ASN A 157 -10.00 -1.47 12.58
N ALA A 158 -10.47 -2.09 11.49
CA ALA A 158 -10.67 -3.54 11.44
C ALA A 158 -9.38 -4.32 11.14
N ILE A 159 -8.32 -3.62 10.70
CA ILE A 159 -7.00 -4.24 10.50
C ILE A 159 -6.31 -4.36 11.88
N PRO A 160 -5.86 -5.57 12.27
CA PRO A 160 -5.15 -5.77 13.54
C PRO A 160 -4.04 -4.74 13.74
N ILE A 161 -4.02 -4.11 14.92
CA ILE A 161 -3.06 -3.03 15.21
C ILE A 161 -1.62 -3.51 15.04
N GLU A 162 -1.32 -4.73 15.48
CA GLU A 162 0.01 -5.34 15.35
C GLU A 162 0.48 -5.45 13.89
N TRP A 163 -0.45 -5.65 12.94
CA TRP A 163 -0.12 -5.73 11.52
C TRP A 163 0.12 -4.34 10.94
N ARG A 164 -0.64 -3.33 11.39
CA ARG A 164 -0.44 -1.94 10.99
C ARG A 164 0.91 -1.43 11.47
N GLU A 165 1.25 -1.68 12.74
CA GLU A 165 2.52 -1.26 13.34
C GLU A 165 3.75 -1.93 12.70
N LYS A 166 3.60 -3.19 12.26
CA LYS A 166 4.65 -3.92 11.52
C LYS A 166 4.70 -3.61 10.04
N CYS A 167 3.75 -2.84 9.49
CA CYS A 167 3.75 -2.48 8.08
C CYS A 167 4.88 -1.48 7.81
N SER A 168 5.84 -1.90 6.99
CA SER A 168 6.97 -1.05 6.62
C SER A 168 6.48 0.25 5.99
N PHE A 169 7.02 1.36 6.47
CA PHE A 169 6.67 2.70 6.00
C PHE A 169 5.18 3.05 6.12
N GLN A 170 4.47 2.50 7.13
CA GLN A 170 3.04 2.81 7.36
C GLN A 170 2.72 4.31 7.39
N GLY A 171 3.60 5.14 7.96
CA GLY A 171 3.44 6.60 7.99
C GLY A 171 3.39 7.22 6.59
N LEU A 172 4.20 6.72 5.66
CA LEU A 172 4.18 7.17 4.27
C LEU A 172 2.93 6.67 3.54
N VAL A 173 2.60 5.38 3.67
CA VAL A 173 1.44 4.78 3.01
C VAL A 173 0.15 5.50 3.43
N GLN A 174 -0.02 5.76 4.73
CA GLN A 174 -1.19 6.45 5.22
C GLN A 174 -1.24 7.90 4.75
N THR A 175 -0.10 8.60 4.73
CA THR A 175 -0.04 9.96 4.18
C THR A 175 -0.43 10.02 2.69
N ILE A 176 0.00 9.03 1.89
CA ILE A 176 -0.42 8.92 0.48
C ILE A 176 -1.93 8.69 0.37
N ALA A 177 -2.48 7.80 1.19
CA ALA A 177 -3.92 7.51 1.18
C ALA A 177 -4.76 8.73 1.58
N ASP A 178 -4.35 9.44 2.64
CA ASP A 178 -5.01 10.66 3.12
C ASP A 178 -4.94 11.77 2.06
N GLU A 179 -3.80 11.95 1.40
CA GLU A 179 -3.62 12.89 0.29
C GLU A 179 -4.57 12.57 -0.88
N ILE A 180 -4.64 11.30 -1.28
CA ILE A 180 -5.51 10.87 -2.40
C ILE A 180 -6.99 11.11 -2.07
N LEU A 181 -7.42 10.82 -0.84
CA LEU A 181 -8.82 10.94 -0.43
C LEU A 181 -9.26 12.40 -0.23
N THR A 182 -8.34 13.29 0.14
CA THR A 182 -8.62 14.71 0.36
C THR A 182 -8.54 15.56 -0.90
N GLN A 183 -7.95 15.03 -1.98
CA GLN A 183 -7.87 15.76 -3.24
C GLN A 183 -9.26 16.08 -3.82
N PRO A 184 -9.51 17.34 -4.23
CA PRO A 184 -10.78 17.74 -4.81
C PRO A 184 -11.02 16.99 -6.12
N GLN A 185 -12.12 16.24 -6.15
CA GLN A 185 -12.52 15.45 -7.32
C GLN A 185 -13.35 16.32 -8.25
N GLN A 186 -12.93 16.39 -9.52
CA GLN A 186 -13.66 17.14 -10.53
C GLN A 186 -14.85 16.33 -11.02
N LEU A 187 -15.99 16.51 -10.37
CA LEU A 187 -17.26 15.97 -10.85
C LEU A 187 -17.47 16.42 -12.30
N ALA A 188 -17.70 15.47 -13.19
CA ALA A 188 -18.00 15.76 -14.59
C ALA A 188 -19.41 16.36 -14.72
N GLU A 189 -19.55 17.67 -14.49
CA GLU A 189 -20.72 18.41 -14.97
C GLU A 189 -20.40 19.00 -16.34
N THR A 190 -21.09 18.49 -17.35
CA THR A 190 -21.34 19.07 -18.69
C THR A 190 -20.27 19.98 -19.31
N GLY A 191 -19.56 19.45 -20.32
CA GLY A 191 -19.20 20.19 -21.54
C GLY A 191 -18.12 21.27 -21.50
N GLU A 192 -17.68 21.77 -20.34
CA GLU A 192 -16.66 22.82 -20.27
C GLU A 192 -15.25 22.27 -19.99
N LYS A 193 -14.24 22.89 -20.62
CA LYS A 193 -12.83 22.53 -20.45
C LYS A 193 -12.42 22.70 -18.98
N LYS A 194 -12.26 21.58 -18.29
CA LYS A 194 -11.79 21.49 -16.90
C LYS A 194 -10.41 22.15 -16.75
N VAL A 195 -10.30 23.14 -15.86
CA VAL A 195 -9.02 23.58 -15.28
C VAL A 195 -8.50 22.40 -14.46
N ALA A 196 -7.28 21.91 -14.67
CA ALA A 196 -6.73 20.77 -13.92
C ALA A 196 -6.89 20.96 -12.39
N PRO A 197 -7.07 19.88 -11.59
CA PRO A 197 -7.04 20.01 -10.14
C PRO A 197 -5.78 20.79 -9.77
N SER A 198 -5.85 21.63 -8.73
CA SER A 198 -4.64 22.30 -8.27
C SER A 198 -3.60 21.20 -8.03
N ASN A 199 -2.54 21.16 -8.84
CA ASN A 199 -1.43 20.19 -8.73
C ASN A 199 -0.65 20.35 -7.41
N GLN A 200 -1.21 21.06 -6.43
CA GLN A 200 -0.63 21.29 -5.13
C GLN A 200 -1.00 20.13 -4.22
N THR A 201 -0.01 19.29 -3.96
CA THR A 201 -0.04 18.32 -2.87
C THR A 201 -0.15 19.02 -1.52
N SER A 202 -0.75 18.38 -0.50
CA SER A 202 -0.85 18.98 0.84
C SER A 202 0.51 19.24 1.50
N LEU A 203 0.54 20.16 2.46
CA LEU A 203 1.73 20.40 3.30
C LEU A 203 2.15 19.12 4.05
N LEU A 204 1.18 18.36 4.56
CA LEU A 204 1.42 17.06 5.21
C LEU A 204 2.18 16.12 4.28
N TYR A 205 1.66 15.90 3.07
CA TYR A 205 2.29 15.00 2.09
C TYR A 205 3.72 15.42 1.76
N ARG A 206 3.94 16.71 1.45
CA ARG A 206 5.27 17.21 1.08
C ARG A 206 6.28 17.05 2.22
N SER A 207 5.85 17.37 3.45
CA SER A 207 6.71 17.28 4.64
C SER A 207 7.11 15.84 4.94
N VAL A 208 6.15 14.91 4.96
CA VAL A 208 6.41 13.48 5.23
C VAL A 208 7.23 12.84 4.10
N LEU A 209 6.93 13.18 2.84
CA LEU A 209 7.68 12.66 1.69
C LEU A 209 9.14 13.14 1.70
N LYS A 210 9.40 14.38 2.12
CA LYS A 210 10.75 14.90 2.27
C LYS A 210 11.58 14.06 3.24
N VAL A 211 11.02 13.76 4.42
CA VAL A 211 11.68 12.90 5.43
C VAL A 211 12.01 11.52 4.84
N TYR A 212 11.04 10.89 4.17
CA TYR A 212 11.28 9.61 3.51
C TYR A 212 12.41 9.69 2.48
N ASN A 213 12.38 10.68 1.58
CA ASN A 213 13.35 10.80 0.49
C ASN A 213 14.77 11.03 1.00
N GLU A 214 14.95 11.87 2.03
CA GLU A 214 16.26 12.13 2.63
C GLU A 214 16.87 10.85 3.23
N LEU A 215 16.08 10.12 4.03
CA LEU A 215 16.52 8.86 4.64
C LEU A 215 16.74 7.77 3.59
N ALA A 216 15.83 7.63 2.63
CA ALA A 216 15.91 6.64 1.58
C ALA A 216 17.13 6.86 0.68
N ALA A 217 17.42 8.11 0.30
CA ALA A 217 18.57 8.45 -0.52
C ALA A 217 19.88 8.09 0.17
N PHE A 218 20.01 8.40 1.46
CA PHE A 218 21.19 8.03 2.23
C PHE A 218 21.29 6.51 2.41
N TYR A 219 20.21 5.87 2.87
CA TYR A 219 20.21 4.44 3.16
C TYR A 219 20.48 3.61 1.88
N SER A 220 19.87 3.96 0.75
CA SER A 220 20.11 3.26 -0.52
C SER A 220 21.45 3.60 -1.19
N GLY A 221 21.93 4.84 -1.06
CA GLY A 221 23.18 5.29 -1.68
C GLY A 221 24.44 4.85 -0.93
N THR A 222 24.39 4.94 0.40
CA THR A 222 25.53 4.68 1.30
C THR A 222 25.49 3.23 1.79
N ILE A 223 24.39 2.84 2.47
CA ILE A 223 24.25 1.51 3.09
C ILE A 223 23.92 0.42 2.04
N LYS A 224 23.55 0.80 0.80
CA LYS A 224 23.21 -0.03 -0.38
C LYS A 224 22.52 -1.36 -0.03
N ARG A 225 21.21 -1.30 0.16
CA ARG A 225 20.36 -2.48 0.34
C ARG A 225 20.58 -3.51 -0.79
N ARG A 226 21.14 -4.66 -0.43
CA ARG A 226 20.81 -5.94 -1.07
C ARG A 226 20.39 -6.90 0.02
N VAL A 227 19.55 -7.88 -0.34
CA VAL A 227 18.95 -8.96 0.48
C VAL A 227 19.91 -9.56 1.52
N LEU A 228 21.21 -9.43 1.27
CA LEU A 228 22.27 -9.66 2.22
C LEU A 228 23.39 -8.63 1.93
N PRO A 229 23.84 -7.79 2.88
CA PRO A 229 25.04 -7.00 2.67
C PRO A 229 26.18 -7.98 2.39
N CYS A 230 26.68 -7.97 1.16
CA CYS A 230 27.76 -8.85 0.76
C CYS A 230 29.03 -8.33 1.42
N PRO A 231 29.90 -9.16 2.03
CA PRO A 231 31.21 -8.72 2.49
C PRO A 231 32.04 -8.02 1.40
N LYS A 232 31.68 -8.15 0.12
CA LYS A 232 32.30 -7.40 -0.98
C LYS A 232 31.94 -5.91 -1.00
N GLN A 233 30.86 -5.50 -0.35
CA GLN A 233 30.41 -4.10 -0.33
C GLN A 233 31.27 -3.26 0.62
N TYR A 234 31.64 -3.83 1.76
CA TYR A 234 32.43 -3.18 2.80
C TYR A 234 33.80 -3.83 2.90
N LYS A 235 34.85 -3.02 2.81
CA LYS A 235 36.23 -3.53 2.95
C LYS A 235 36.54 -3.95 4.39
N SER A 236 35.86 -3.33 5.36
CA SER A 236 35.97 -3.63 6.79
C SER A 236 34.66 -3.34 7.55
N SER A 237 34.53 -3.79 8.80
CA SER A 237 33.39 -3.49 9.68
C SER A 237 33.44 -2.04 10.07
N GLN A 238 34.65 -1.53 10.31
CA GLN A 238 34.87 -0.12 10.59
C GLN A 238 34.27 0.78 9.51
N GLN A 239 34.42 0.44 8.22
CA GLN A 239 33.83 1.21 7.13
C GLN A 239 32.29 1.20 7.20
N PHE A 240 31.69 0.07 7.59
CA PHE A 240 30.24 -0.01 7.78
C PHE A 240 29.80 0.77 9.03
N ASP A 241 30.53 0.68 10.13
CA ASP A 241 30.26 1.43 11.36
C ASP A 241 30.33 2.95 11.11
N GLU A 242 31.28 3.42 10.30
CA GLU A 242 31.40 4.83 9.87
C GLU A 242 30.16 5.28 9.07
N ASP A 243 29.71 4.49 8.10
CA ASP A 243 28.49 4.79 7.31
C ASP A 243 27.23 4.83 8.19
N ILE A 244 27.13 3.93 9.17
CA ILE A 244 26.05 3.91 10.16
C ILE A 244 26.08 5.16 11.04
N MET A 245 27.24 5.56 11.55
CA MET A 245 27.36 6.78 12.35
C MET A 245 26.92 8.02 11.56
N GLN A 246 27.23 8.07 10.27
CA GLN A 246 26.78 9.14 9.41
C GLN A 246 25.25 9.11 9.20
N PHE A 247 24.63 7.92 9.07
CA PHE A 247 23.18 7.80 9.06
C PHE A 247 22.56 8.37 10.34
N HIS A 248 23.08 7.98 11.52
CA HIS A 248 22.57 8.47 12.80
C HIS A 248 22.66 10.00 12.91
N SER A 249 23.73 10.60 12.40
CA SER A 249 23.84 12.06 12.35
C SER A 249 22.72 12.70 11.51
N ILE A 250 22.40 12.14 10.34
CA ILE A 250 21.29 12.63 9.49
C ILE A 250 19.95 12.42 10.19
N TYR A 251 19.75 11.24 10.77
CA TYR A 251 18.57 10.91 11.56
C TYR A 251 18.35 11.93 12.69
N ASP A 252 19.38 12.21 13.48
CA ASP A 252 19.30 13.16 14.61
C ASP A 252 19.01 14.57 14.12
N ASN A 253 19.61 14.98 13.00
CA ASN A 253 19.32 16.29 12.39
C ASN A 253 17.86 16.41 11.93
N ILE A 254 17.31 15.36 11.30
CA ILE A 254 15.90 15.32 10.87
C ILE A 254 15.00 15.30 12.11
N LEU A 255 15.30 14.47 13.10
CA LEU A 255 14.54 14.38 14.34
C LEU A 255 14.52 15.73 15.08
N ASN A 256 15.65 16.43 15.15
CA ASN A 256 15.73 17.76 15.74
C ASN A 256 14.92 18.78 14.94
N SER A 257 14.96 18.71 13.60
CA SER A 257 14.13 19.55 12.73
C SER A 257 12.63 19.30 12.93
N ILE A 258 12.24 18.03 13.15
CA ILE A 258 10.87 17.64 13.47
C ILE A 258 10.47 18.17 14.85
N LYS A 259 11.32 18.05 15.88
CA LYS A 259 11.04 18.60 17.22
C LYS A 259 10.88 20.11 17.21
N GLN A 260 11.65 20.82 16.37
CA GLN A 260 11.45 22.26 16.18
C GLN A 260 10.07 22.61 15.56
N LEU A 261 9.41 21.67 14.86
CA LEU A 261 8.03 21.87 14.41
C LEU A 261 7.02 21.90 15.57
N GLU A 262 7.33 21.31 16.73
CA GLU A 262 6.48 21.41 17.94
C GLU A 262 6.42 22.85 18.45
N GLU A 263 7.52 23.59 18.31
CA GLU A 263 7.67 24.99 18.73
C GLU A 263 7.26 25.98 17.62
N TRP A 264 6.81 25.48 16.46
CA TRP A 264 6.53 26.31 15.29
C TRP A 264 5.23 27.09 15.45
N GLU A 265 5.33 28.42 15.65
CA GLU A 265 4.20 29.34 15.82
C GLU A 265 3.53 29.79 14.49
N ASP A 266 3.52 28.97 13.43
CA ASP A 266 2.82 29.33 12.21
C ASP A 266 1.29 29.26 12.39
N THR A 267 0.61 30.38 12.15
CA THR A 267 -0.86 30.56 12.18
C THR A 267 -1.60 29.92 11.00
N SER A 268 -0.89 29.55 9.94
CA SER A 268 -1.49 29.01 8.71
C SER A 268 -1.70 27.49 8.72
N THR A 269 -1.04 26.78 9.64
CA THR A 269 -1.15 25.32 9.79
C THR A 269 -1.79 24.99 11.13
N THR A 270 -2.83 24.16 11.11
CA THR A 270 -3.55 23.77 12.33
C THR A 270 -2.66 22.94 13.25
N ASN A 271 -2.97 22.93 14.56
CA ASN A 271 -2.24 22.10 15.51
C ASN A 271 -2.37 20.60 15.16
N ASP A 272 -3.54 20.17 14.70
CA ASP A 272 -3.80 18.78 14.30
C ASP A 272 -2.94 18.36 13.10
N GLU A 273 -2.79 19.23 12.10
CA GLU A 273 -1.90 18.97 10.95
C GLU A 273 -0.44 18.84 11.36
N LYS A 274 0.03 19.71 12.28
CA LYS A 274 1.39 19.61 12.84
C LYS A 274 1.58 18.28 13.54
N GLN A 275 0.66 17.89 14.43
CA GLN A 275 0.73 16.60 15.13
C GLN A 275 0.73 15.42 14.17
N LEU A 276 -0.02 15.50 13.07
CA LEU A 276 -0.02 14.47 12.04
C LEU A 276 1.33 14.40 11.30
N ILE A 277 1.92 15.54 10.92
CA ILE A 277 3.27 15.58 10.31
C ILE A 277 4.31 14.93 11.23
N LEU A 278 4.29 15.30 12.52
CA LEU A 278 5.20 14.76 13.54
C LEU A 278 5.05 13.23 13.65
N SER A 279 3.83 12.75 13.87
CA SER A 279 3.52 11.33 14.06
C SER A 279 3.91 10.47 12.84
N ARG A 280 3.59 10.94 11.63
CA ARG A 280 3.92 10.22 10.38
C ARG A 280 5.42 10.17 10.12
N SER A 281 6.11 11.29 10.37
CA SER A 281 7.55 11.38 10.17
C SER A 281 8.32 10.53 11.18
N ASP A 282 7.92 10.54 12.46
CA ASP A 282 8.47 9.67 13.50
C ASP A 282 8.30 8.18 13.14
N SER A 283 7.13 7.79 12.63
CA SER A 283 6.92 6.41 12.17
C SER A 283 7.88 6.01 11.05
N ILE A 284 8.22 6.91 10.12
CA ILE A 284 9.18 6.62 9.04
C ILE A 284 10.60 6.50 9.59
N LEU A 285 10.99 7.43 10.47
CA LEU A 285 12.28 7.43 11.14
C LEU A 285 12.55 6.11 11.88
N LYS A 286 11.60 5.66 12.72
CA LYS A 286 11.71 4.40 13.47
C LYS A 286 11.85 3.17 12.56
N GLN A 287 11.16 3.16 11.42
CA GLN A 287 11.24 2.07 10.45
C GLN A 287 12.64 1.99 9.80
N PHE A 288 13.23 3.13 9.42
CA PHE A 288 14.61 3.14 8.91
C PHE A 288 15.63 2.72 9.98
N LEU A 289 15.42 3.11 11.24
CA LEU A 289 16.29 2.68 12.34
C LEU A 289 16.25 1.15 12.52
N SER A 290 15.07 0.55 12.52
CA SER A 290 14.91 -0.92 12.59
C SER A 290 15.62 -1.63 11.43
N LEU A 291 15.54 -1.10 10.21
CA LEU A 291 16.24 -1.67 9.05
C LEU A 291 17.76 -1.66 9.22
N ILE A 292 18.30 -0.61 9.83
CA ILE A 292 19.73 -0.50 10.12
C ILE A 292 20.17 -1.51 11.18
N GLU A 293 19.39 -1.67 12.24
CA GLU A 293 19.67 -2.66 13.29
C GLU A 293 19.69 -4.09 12.73
N GLU A 294 18.78 -4.41 11.80
CA GLU A 294 18.75 -5.70 11.09
C GLU A 294 19.98 -5.91 10.20
N ASP A 295 20.40 -4.89 9.46
CA ASP A 295 21.59 -4.93 8.61
C ASP A 295 22.87 -5.10 9.45
N GLN A 296 22.98 -4.38 10.57
CA GLN A 296 24.07 -4.52 11.53
C GLN A 296 24.15 -5.95 12.05
N HIS A 297 23.05 -6.49 12.56
CA HIS A 297 22.99 -7.85 13.09
C HIS A 297 23.41 -8.90 12.04
N SER A 298 22.92 -8.75 10.81
CA SER A 298 23.25 -9.63 9.69
C SER A 298 24.74 -9.61 9.32
N LEU A 299 25.38 -8.44 9.36
CA LEU A 299 26.82 -8.31 9.11
C LEU A 299 27.66 -8.89 10.23
N THR A 300 27.31 -8.64 11.49
CA THR A 300 28.03 -9.21 12.66
C THR A 300 28.08 -10.73 12.59
N ILE A 301 26.96 -11.40 12.26
CA ILE A 301 26.91 -12.87 12.12
C ILE A 301 27.83 -13.38 10.99
N LYS A 302 27.88 -12.68 9.85
CA LYS A 302 28.73 -13.09 8.73
C LYS A 302 30.21 -12.94 9.06
N TRP A 303 30.55 -11.84 9.71
CA TRP A 303 31.90 -11.55 10.12
C TRP A 303 32.37 -12.53 11.18
N SER A 304 31.54 -12.84 12.18
CA SER A 304 31.86 -13.87 13.18
C SER A 304 32.02 -15.28 12.57
N ARG A 305 31.28 -15.60 11.50
CA ARG A 305 31.43 -16.87 10.76
C ARG A 305 32.72 -16.91 9.93
N ASN A 306 33.09 -15.80 9.29
CA ASN A 306 34.36 -15.68 8.56
C ASN A 306 35.57 -15.60 9.50
N SER A 307 35.35 -15.09 10.71
CA SER A 307 36.36 -14.86 11.74
C SER A 307 36.45 -16.02 12.75
N ASN A 308 35.95 -17.21 12.39
CA ASN A 308 36.55 -18.47 12.89
C ASN A 308 38.00 -18.68 12.36
N HIS A 309 38.59 -17.64 11.75
CA HIS A 309 40.03 -17.41 11.64
C HIS A 309 40.60 -16.18 12.39
N SER A 310 39.83 -15.43 13.21
CA SER A 310 40.38 -14.51 14.24
C SER A 310 39.30 -13.77 15.07
N GLN A 311 39.64 -13.52 16.33
CA GLN A 311 38.82 -13.03 17.43
C GLN A 311 38.22 -11.60 17.32
N VAL A 312 37.03 -11.42 17.95
CA VAL A 312 36.48 -10.21 18.66
C VAL A 312 35.89 -9.10 17.74
N HIS A 313 34.65 -8.58 17.94
CA HIS A 313 34.23 -7.60 18.96
C HIS A 313 32.72 -7.63 19.30
N LYS A 314 32.44 -7.51 20.62
CA LYS A 314 31.19 -7.05 21.25
C LYS A 314 31.26 -5.54 21.45
N HIS A 315 30.20 -4.78 21.15
CA HIS A 315 29.84 -3.41 21.60
C HIS A 315 28.56 -3.08 20.78
N PHE A 316 27.36 -2.73 21.26
CA PHE A 316 26.79 -2.32 22.54
C PHE A 316 25.35 -2.87 22.62
N ALA A 317 24.99 -3.47 23.74
CA ALA A 317 23.62 -3.53 24.21
C ALA A 317 23.63 -2.79 25.54
N THR A 318 23.08 -1.57 25.58
CA THR A 318 22.52 -0.85 26.74
C THR A 318 22.57 0.66 26.52
N SER A 319 21.44 1.29 26.17
CA SER A 319 21.02 2.58 26.73
C SER A 319 19.59 2.95 26.31
N THR A 320 18.60 2.20 26.79
CA THR A 320 17.21 2.67 26.94
C THR A 320 16.63 2.06 28.21
N CYS A 321 16.76 2.78 29.32
CA CYS A 321 15.81 2.86 30.45
C CYS A 321 16.44 3.67 31.58
N SER A 322 16.11 4.95 31.61
CA SER A 322 16.01 5.79 32.82
C SER A 322 14.86 6.74 32.57
#